data_AF-A0A972SAR4-F1
#
_entry.id   AF-A0A972SAR4-F1
#
_cell.length_a   1.000
_cell.length_b   1.000
_cell.length_c   1.000
_cell.angle_alpha   90.00
_cell.angle_beta   90.00
_cell.angle_gamma   90.00
#
_symmetry.space_group_name_H-M   'P 1'
#
loop_
_entity.id
_entity.type
_entity.pdbx_description
1 polymer ?
#
loop_
_entity_poly.entity_id
_entity_poly.type
_entity_poly.pdbx_seq_one_letter_code
_entity_poly.pdbx_strand_id
1 'polypeptide(L)'
;DEVRKLAERTQKATAEVEITINTLKQNASTMYEDSEKLESEANRSSSHLVQFKQDLEKVIQLSFDIKNRVNKESLRVNNEKFKLEHLIYKMKALETVLKGEKIRLQDENSCNFGKWYQTDGKKLYGRTPSYSAIAKYHKEFHDNIRNIISCMNNPDCHDEDILKYFEKVEEMSDKLFPLIDNLVEEI
;
A
#
# COMPACT_ATOMS: atom_id res chain seq x y z
N ASP A 1 8.40 84.90 -51.51
CA ASP A 1 8.88 83.50 -51.55
C ASP A 1 9.14 82.86 -50.19
N GLU A 2 9.67 83.56 -49.18
CA GLU A 2 9.92 82.95 -47.86
C GLU A 2 8.66 82.48 -47.13
N VAL A 3 7.59 83.27 -47.15
CA VAL A 3 6.31 82.91 -46.51
C VAL A 3 5.69 81.66 -47.14
N ARG A 4 5.83 81.47 -48.46
CA ARG A 4 5.35 80.27 -49.18
C ARG A 4 6.17 79.03 -48.80
N LYS A 5 7.50 79.16 -48.75
CA LYS A 5 8.40 78.10 -48.26
C LYS A 5 8.13 77.73 -46.80
N LEU A 6 7.80 78.71 -45.96
CA LEU A 6 7.43 78.48 -44.58
C LEU A 6 6.10 77.74 -44.48
N ALA A 7 5.08 78.18 -45.23
CA ALA A 7 3.78 77.51 -45.30
C ALA A 7 3.91 76.06 -45.79
N GLU A 8 4.69 75.79 -46.85
CA GLU A 8 4.95 74.44 -47.36
C GLU A 8 5.66 73.56 -46.31
N ARG A 9 6.65 74.12 -45.58
CA ARG A 9 7.33 73.42 -44.47
C ARG A 9 6.38 73.12 -43.32
N THR A 10 5.56 74.08 -42.91
CA THR A 10 4.57 73.90 -41.85
C THR A 10 3.54 72.84 -42.25
N GLN A 11 3.03 72.90 -43.47
CA GLN A 11 2.04 71.93 -43.96
C GLN A 11 2.62 70.51 -44.04
N LYS A 12 3.88 70.37 -44.47
CA LYS A 12 4.60 69.09 -44.45
C LYS A 12 4.79 68.56 -43.02
N ALA A 13 5.20 69.43 -42.09
CA ALA A 13 5.34 69.07 -40.69
C ALA A 13 4.01 68.63 -40.07
N THR A 14 2.90 69.30 -40.39
CA THR A 14 1.56 68.91 -39.93
C THR A 14 1.14 67.55 -40.47
N ALA A 15 1.43 67.26 -41.75
CA ALA A 15 1.16 65.95 -42.34
C ALA A 15 2.00 64.83 -41.68
N GLU A 16 3.26 65.09 -41.36
CA GLU A 16 4.12 64.16 -40.61
C GLU A 16 3.59 63.92 -39.17
N VAL A 17 3.08 64.97 -38.51
CA VAL A 17 2.42 64.84 -37.19
C VAL A 17 1.13 64.00 -37.30
N GLU A 18 0.32 64.21 -38.33
CA GLU A 18 -0.91 63.44 -38.55
C GLU A 18 -0.63 61.94 -38.77
N ILE A 19 0.38 61.59 -39.57
CA ILE A 19 0.84 60.21 -39.76
C ILE A 19 1.29 59.61 -38.41
N THR A 20 2.04 60.38 -37.63
CA THR A 20 2.55 59.95 -36.32
C THR A 20 1.39 59.69 -35.33
N ILE A 21 0.39 60.56 -35.30
CA ILE A 21 -0.81 60.40 -34.47
C ILE A 21 -1.60 59.15 -34.88
N ASN A 22 -1.80 58.94 -36.18
CA ASN A 22 -2.50 57.74 -36.67
C ASN A 22 -1.74 56.46 -36.33
N THR A 23 -0.41 56.47 -36.43
CA THR A 23 0.44 55.36 -36.02
C THR A 23 0.34 55.10 -34.51
N LEU A 24 0.37 56.14 -33.69
CA LEU A 24 0.17 56.04 -32.24
C LEU A 24 -1.19 55.44 -31.90
N LYS A 25 -2.25 55.86 -32.60
CA LYS A 25 -3.61 55.34 -32.40
C LYS A 25 -3.70 53.87 -32.76
N GLN A 26 -3.09 53.46 -33.87
CA GLN A 26 -3.02 52.05 -34.27
C GLN A 26 -2.26 51.22 -33.24
N ASN A 27 -1.09 51.68 -32.81
CA ASN A 27 -0.29 51.00 -31.79
C ASN A 27 -1.05 50.86 -30.46
N ALA A 28 -1.80 51.88 -30.05
CA ALA A 28 -2.65 51.83 -28.86
C ALA A 28 -3.78 50.79 -28.99
N SER A 29 -4.40 50.68 -30.17
CA SER A 29 -5.41 49.65 -30.46
C SER A 29 -4.82 48.24 -30.37
N THR A 30 -3.67 48.02 -31.00
CA THR A 30 -2.98 46.71 -30.95
C THR A 30 -2.57 46.36 -29.53
N MET A 31 -2.03 47.32 -28.76
CA MET A 31 -1.69 47.10 -27.36
C MET A 31 -2.90 46.72 -26.50
N TYR A 32 -4.08 47.28 -26.80
CA TYR A 32 -5.32 46.92 -26.11
C TYR A 32 -5.74 45.48 -26.42
N GLU A 33 -5.74 45.09 -27.71
CA GLU A 33 -6.05 43.72 -28.14
C GLU A 33 -5.06 42.70 -27.55
N ASP A 34 -3.76 43.03 -27.51
CA ASP A 34 -2.75 42.17 -26.92
C ASP A 34 -2.91 42.05 -25.40
N SER A 35 -3.36 43.10 -24.72
CA SER A 35 -3.67 43.06 -23.29
C SER A 35 -4.85 42.14 -22.99
N GLU A 36 -5.92 42.18 -23.79
CA GLU A 36 -7.05 41.25 -23.66
C GLU A 36 -6.63 39.79 -23.89
N LYS A 37 -5.77 39.54 -24.89
CA LYS A 37 -5.21 38.20 -25.12
C LYS A 37 -4.36 37.73 -23.95
N LEU A 38 -3.50 38.60 -23.42
CA LEU A 38 -2.66 38.29 -22.26
C LEU A 38 -3.52 37.94 -21.03
N GLU A 39 -4.59 38.69 -20.79
CA GLU A 39 -5.54 38.39 -19.70
C GLU A 39 -6.20 37.02 -19.89
N SER A 40 -6.68 36.72 -21.10
CA SER A 40 -7.28 35.43 -21.43
C SER A 40 -6.32 34.25 -21.21
N GLU A 41 -5.07 34.38 -21.68
CA GLU A 41 -4.05 33.34 -21.51
C GLU A 41 -3.60 33.19 -20.04
N ALA A 42 -3.54 34.29 -19.28
CA ALA A 42 -3.28 34.23 -17.85
C ALA A 42 -4.40 33.50 -17.10
N ASN A 43 -5.66 33.78 -17.43
CA ASN A 43 -6.82 33.09 -16.85
C ASN A 43 -6.84 31.60 -17.20
N ARG A 44 -6.51 31.24 -18.45
CA ARG A 44 -6.37 29.85 -18.89
C ARG A 44 -5.23 29.13 -18.18
N SER A 45 -4.09 29.81 -18.01
CA SER A 45 -2.95 29.26 -17.26
C SER A 45 -3.31 29.02 -15.79
N SER A 46 -4.06 29.93 -15.18
CA SER A 46 -4.56 29.79 -13.81
C SER A 46 -5.50 28.58 -13.67
N SER A 47 -6.43 28.39 -14.61
CA SER A 47 -7.33 27.23 -14.60
C SER A 47 -6.58 25.91 -14.76
N HIS A 48 -5.55 25.87 -15.63
CA HIS A 48 -4.67 24.71 -15.78
C HIS A 48 -3.91 24.38 -14.48
N LEU A 49 -3.41 25.38 -13.74
CA LEU A 49 -2.75 25.17 -12.45
C LEU A 49 -3.71 24.61 -11.40
N VAL A 50 -4.96 25.08 -11.38
CA VAL A 50 -6.00 24.53 -10.50
C VAL A 50 -6.28 23.07 -10.84
N GLN A 51 -6.44 22.74 -12.13
CA GLN A 51 -6.65 21.35 -12.56
C GLN A 51 -5.47 20.45 -12.22
N PHE A 52 -4.25 20.92 -12.47
CA PHE A 52 -3.02 20.20 -12.14
C PHE A 52 -2.92 19.88 -10.64
N LYS A 53 -3.27 20.85 -9.78
CA LYS A 53 -3.33 20.62 -8.33
C LYS A 53 -4.31 19.50 -7.97
N GLN A 54 -5.52 19.52 -8.53
CA GLN A 54 -6.52 18.48 -8.29
C GLN A 54 -6.04 17.10 -8.75
N ASP A 55 -5.34 17.03 -9.88
CA ASP A 55 -4.82 15.76 -10.38
C ASP A 55 -3.67 15.24 -9.52
N LEU A 56 -2.80 16.12 -9.00
CA LEU A 56 -1.80 15.74 -8.00
C LEU A 56 -2.43 15.20 -6.72
N GLU A 57 -3.50 15.84 -6.21
CA GLU A 57 -4.23 15.36 -5.04
C GLU A 57 -4.81 13.96 -5.27
N LYS A 58 -5.37 13.67 -6.45
CA LYS A 58 -5.83 12.34 -6.83
C LYS A 58 -4.69 11.32 -6.87
N VAL A 59 -3.54 11.67 -7.44
CA VAL A 59 -2.36 10.78 -7.50
C VAL A 59 -1.87 10.43 -6.09
N ILE A 60 -1.85 11.40 -5.17
CA ILE A 60 -1.48 11.18 -3.77
C ILE A 60 -2.47 10.20 -3.12
N GLN A 61 -3.78 10.42 -3.30
CA GLN A 61 -4.81 9.54 -2.76
C GLN A 61 -4.69 8.10 -3.31
N LEU A 62 -4.58 7.96 -4.62
CA LEU A 62 -4.39 6.66 -5.28
C LEU A 62 -3.14 5.93 -4.78
N SER A 63 -2.06 6.67 -4.54
CA SER A 63 -0.82 6.08 -3.99
C SER A 63 -1.02 5.51 -2.59
N PHE A 64 -1.81 6.18 -1.75
CA PHE A 64 -2.16 5.68 -0.42
C PHE A 64 -3.05 4.44 -0.50
N ASP A 65 -4.05 4.46 -1.38
CA ASP A 65 -4.94 3.31 -1.59
C ASP A 65 -4.18 2.09 -2.12
N ILE A 66 -3.28 2.28 -3.09
CA ILE A 66 -2.41 1.22 -3.61
C ILE A 66 -1.53 0.66 -2.49
N LYS A 67 -0.91 1.53 -1.68
CA LYS A 67 -0.07 1.09 -0.55
C LYS A 67 -0.85 0.20 0.43
N ASN A 68 -2.07 0.60 0.80
CA ASN A 68 -2.90 -0.17 1.72
C ASN A 68 -3.31 -1.52 1.12
N ARG A 69 -3.71 -1.54 -0.15
CA ARG A 69 -4.05 -2.78 -0.87
C ARG A 69 -2.86 -3.73 -0.95
N VAL A 70 -1.68 -3.23 -1.30
CA VAL A 70 -0.45 -4.04 -1.38
C VAL A 70 -0.10 -4.63 -0.01
N ASN A 71 -0.22 -3.86 1.07
CA ASN A 71 0.02 -4.37 2.42
C ASN A 71 -0.97 -5.47 2.80
N LYS A 72 -2.26 -5.29 2.48
CA LYS A 72 -3.31 -6.28 2.75
C LYS A 72 -3.06 -7.59 1.98
N GLU A 73 -2.73 -7.51 0.69
CA GLU A 73 -2.42 -8.68 -0.13
C GLU A 73 -1.12 -9.37 0.30
N SER A 74 -0.09 -8.60 0.68
CA SER A 74 1.14 -9.16 1.24
C SER A 74 0.86 -9.95 2.52
N LEU A 75 -0.04 -9.48 3.38
CA LEU A 75 -0.45 -10.24 4.56
C LEU A 75 -1.18 -11.53 4.17
N ARG A 76 -2.13 -11.49 3.22
CA ARG A 76 -2.83 -12.70 2.74
C ARG A 76 -1.82 -13.77 2.29
N VAL A 77 -0.85 -13.40 1.48
CA VAL A 77 0.19 -14.32 1.00
C VAL A 77 1.02 -14.89 2.16
N ASN A 78 1.40 -14.06 3.13
CA ASN A 78 2.14 -14.52 4.30
C ASN A 78 1.30 -15.46 5.18
N ASN A 79 0.02 -15.18 5.36
CA ASN A 79 -0.91 -16.03 6.10
C ASN A 79 -1.04 -17.42 5.45
N GLU A 80 -1.21 -17.49 4.13
CA GLU A 80 -1.22 -18.77 3.41
C GLU A 80 0.11 -19.52 3.57
N LYS A 81 1.23 -18.81 3.50
CA LYS A 81 2.55 -19.41 3.75
C LYS A 81 2.63 -20.00 5.16
N PHE A 82 2.19 -19.28 6.19
CA PHE A 82 2.23 -19.79 7.57
C PHE A 82 1.35 -21.03 7.74
N LYS A 83 0.15 -21.05 7.15
CA LYS A 83 -0.75 -22.22 7.16
C LYS A 83 -0.09 -23.42 6.47
N LEU A 84 0.52 -23.22 5.31
CA LEU A 84 1.26 -24.27 4.58
C LEU A 84 2.45 -24.82 5.38
N GLU A 85 3.22 -23.96 6.03
CA GLU A 85 4.33 -24.39 6.90
C GLU A 85 3.85 -25.26 8.07
N HIS A 86 2.71 -24.93 8.68
CA HIS A 86 2.10 -25.75 9.73
C HIS A 86 1.56 -27.07 9.18
N LEU A 87 0.94 -27.07 7.99
CA LEU A 87 0.50 -28.30 7.32
C LEU A 87 1.67 -29.26 7.06
N ILE A 88 2.79 -28.72 6.55
CA ILE A 88 4.03 -29.50 6.36
C ILE A 88 4.54 -30.04 7.70
N TYR A 89 4.44 -29.26 8.78
CA TYR A 89 4.86 -29.71 10.11
C TYR A 89 4.01 -30.88 10.63
N LYS A 90 2.69 -30.86 10.41
CA LYS A 90 1.78 -31.97 10.71
C LYS A 90 2.13 -33.22 9.91
N MET A 91 2.37 -33.07 8.61
CA MET A 91 2.76 -34.18 7.74
C MET A 91 4.05 -34.83 8.21
N LYS A 92 5.06 -34.02 8.61
CA LYS A 92 6.31 -34.55 9.16
C LYS A 92 6.09 -35.31 10.47
N ALA A 93 5.18 -34.86 11.34
CA ALA A 93 4.87 -35.59 12.57
C ALA A 93 4.24 -36.96 12.24
N LEU A 94 3.36 -37.00 11.23
CA LEU A 94 2.78 -38.26 10.74
C LEU A 94 3.84 -39.18 10.13
N GLU A 95 4.76 -38.66 9.32
CA GLU A 95 5.88 -39.44 8.77
C GLU A 95 6.80 -39.99 9.86
N THR A 96 7.03 -39.22 10.93
CA THR A 96 7.75 -39.73 12.09
C THR A 96 7.04 -40.93 12.71
N VAL A 97 5.73 -40.84 12.92
CA VAL A 97 4.94 -41.94 13.51
C VAL A 97 4.92 -43.17 12.61
N LEU A 98 4.68 -43.00 11.31
CA LEU A 98 4.50 -44.13 10.38
C LEU A 98 5.80 -44.76 9.90
N LYS A 99 6.85 -43.96 9.73
CA LYS A 99 8.11 -44.37 9.06
C LYS A 99 9.33 -44.29 9.98
N GLY A 100 9.19 -43.75 11.19
CA GLY A 100 10.33 -43.52 12.10
C GLY A 100 11.25 -42.38 11.65
N GLU A 101 10.80 -41.50 10.74
CA GLU A 101 11.60 -40.36 10.26
C GLU A 101 11.85 -39.34 11.39
N LYS A 102 13.03 -38.71 11.40
CA LYS A 102 13.36 -37.72 12.43
C LYS A 102 12.67 -36.38 12.16
N ILE A 103 11.86 -35.90 13.11
CA ILE A 103 11.32 -34.54 13.10
C ILE A 103 12.15 -33.61 14.00
N ARG A 104 12.39 -32.39 13.53
CA ARG A 104 12.90 -31.30 14.37
C ARG A 104 11.73 -30.64 15.09
N LEU A 105 11.66 -30.82 16.40
CA LEU A 105 10.70 -30.12 17.24
C LEU A 105 10.99 -28.61 17.27
N GLN A 106 9.93 -27.82 17.13
CA GLN A 106 9.95 -26.37 17.22
C GLN A 106 8.88 -25.97 18.22
N ASP A 107 9.17 -24.97 19.05
CA ASP A 107 8.16 -24.28 19.85
C ASP A 107 7.47 -23.18 19.02
N GLU A 108 6.35 -22.69 19.55
CA GLU A 108 5.49 -21.68 18.94
C GLU A 108 6.17 -20.32 18.73
N ASN A 109 7.32 -20.05 19.36
CA ASN A 109 8.06 -18.80 19.16
C ASN A 109 9.22 -18.96 18.17
N SER A 110 9.68 -20.19 17.96
CA SER A 110 10.82 -20.54 17.11
C SER A 110 10.45 -20.80 15.64
N CYS A 111 9.19 -21.12 15.35
CA CYS A 111 8.69 -21.30 14.00
C CYS A 111 8.63 -19.95 13.24
N ASN A 112 8.55 -19.99 11.90
CA ASN A 112 8.55 -18.77 11.08
C ASN A 112 7.36 -17.85 11.41
N PHE A 113 6.18 -18.43 11.61
CA PHE A 113 5.00 -17.70 12.07
C PHE A 113 5.22 -17.09 13.45
N GLY A 114 5.77 -17.84 14.40
CA GLY A 114 6.08 -17.37 15.76
C GLY A 114 7.04 -16.18 15.78
N LYS A 115 8.11 -16.26 14.99
CA LYS A 115 9.06 -15.16 14.82
C LYS A 115 8.39 -13.92 14.28
N TRP A 116 7.57 -14.07 13.23
CA TRP A 116 6.79 -12.97 12.67
C TRP A 116 5.79 -12.40 13.69
N TYR A 117 5.05 -13.28 14.38
CA TYR A 117 4.04 -12.94 15.38
C TYR A 117 4.61 -12.06 16.48
N GLN A 118 5.81 -12.36 16.99
CA GLN A 118 6.47 -11.57 18.03
C GLN A 118 7.08 -10.26 17.54
N THR A 119 7.27 -10.10 16.22
CA THR A 119 7.96 -8.95 15.61
C THR A 119 7.00 -8.08 14.82
N ASP A 120 6.96 -8.22 13.50
CA ASP A 120 6.15 -7.38 12.62
C ASP A 120 4.66 -7.65 12.84
N GLY A 121 4.29 -8.89 13.15
CA GLY A 121 2.94 -9.26 13.56
C GLY A 121 2.47 -8.43 14.76
N LYS A 122 3.31 -8.29 15.80
CA LYS A 122 2.98 -7.47 16.97
C LYS A 122 2.86 -5.99 16.66
N LYS A 123 3.78 -5.46 15.84
CA LYS A 123 3.79 -4.03 15.50
C LYS A 123 2.54 -3.62 14.71
N LEU A 124 2.12 -4.48 13.78
CA LEU A 124 1.03 -4.19 12.86
C LEU A 124 -0.34 -4.59 13.43
N TYR A 125 -0.41 -5.73 14.15
CA TYR A 125 -1.67 -6.36 14.55
C TYR A 125 -1.83 -6.52 16.06
N GLY A 126 -0.87 -6.07 16.87
CA GLY A 126 -0.85 -6.34 18.31
C GLY A 126 -2.07 -5.84 19.10
N ARG A 127 -2.92 -5.01 18.48
CA ARG A 127 -4.15 -4.47 19.07
C ARG A 127 -5.43 -5.17 18.59
N THR A 128 -5.33 -6.09 17.64
CA THR A 128 -6.51 -6.75 17.08
C THR A 128 -6.91 -7.96 17.94
N PRO A 129 -8.22 -8.28 18.02
CA PRO A 129 -8.67 -9.38 18.85
C PRO A 129 -8.12 -10.73 18.37
N SER A 130 -8.03 -10.95 17.05
CA SER A 130 -7.49 -12.20 16.50
C SER A 130 -6.02 -12.39 16.87
N TYR A 131 -5.21 -11.33 16.88
CA TYR A 131 -3.82 -11.41 17.32
C TYR A 131 -3.71 -11.95 18.76
N SER A 132 -4.52 -11.44 19.68
CA SER A 132 -4.49 -11.89 21.08
C SER A 132 -4.92 -13.36 21.26
N ALA A 133 -5.87 -13.83 20.44
CA ALA A 133 -6.40 -15.18 20.52
C ALA A 133 -5.45 -16.25 19.94
N ILE A 134 -4.64 -15.89 18.94
CA ILE A 134 -3.70 -16.79 18.25
C ILE A 134 -2.74 -17.49 19.21
N ALA A 135 -2.20 -16.76 20.20
CA ALA A 135 -1.15 -17.27 21.09
C ALA A 135 -1.53 -18.61 21.75
N LYS A 136 -2.78 -18.73 22.19
CA LYS A 136 -3.30 -19.93 22.84
C LYS A 136 -3.25 -21.14 21.90
N TYR A 137 -3.90 -21.03 20.75
CA TYR A 137 -4.05 -22.14 19.82
C TYR A 137 -2.73 -22.50 19.14
N HIS A 138 -1.87 -21.52 18.88
CA HIS A 138 -0.54 -21.75 18.33
C HIS A 138 0.35 -22.55 19.29
N LYS A 139 0.35 -22.19 20.58
CA LYS A 139 1.06 -22.94 21.60
C LYS A 139 0.52 -24.37 21.74
N GLU A 140 -0.81 -24.51 21.88
CA GLU A 140 -1.44 -25.84 22.01
C GLU A 140 -1.18 -26.74 20.80
N PHE A 141 -1.15 -26.19 19.59
CA PHE A 141 -0.76 -26.91 18.38
C PHE A 141 0.66 -27.50 18.49
N HIS A 142 1.65 -26.68 18.81
CA HIS A 142 3.05 -27.12 18.94
C HIS A 142 3.24 -28.09 20.12
N ASP A 143 2.54 -27.88 21.23
CA ASP A 143 2.59 -28.77 22.39
C ASP A 143 2.04 -30.16 22.07
N ASN A 144 0.94 -30.28 21.31
CA ASN A 144 0.41 -31.59 20.94
C ASN A 144 1.33 -32.33 19.96
N ILE A 145 1.98 -31.64 19.02
CA ILE A 145 3.03 -32.26 18.17
C ILE A 145 4.18 -32.80 19.03
N ARG A 146 4.61 -32.05 20.04
CA ARG A 146 5.64 -32.51 20.99
C ARG A 146 5.17 -33.74 21.76
N ASN A 147 3.91 -33.76 22.20
CA ASN A 147 3.32 -34.87 22.93
C ASN A 147 3.24 -36.15 22.08
N ILE A 148 2.98 -36.05 20.77
CA ILE A 148 3.05 -37.20 19.85
C ILE A 148 4.44 -37.84 19.92
N ILE A 149 5.49 -37.04 19.77
CA ILE A 149 6.87 -37.55 19.78
C ILE A 149 7.27 -38.08 21.15
N SER A 150 6.85 -37.43 22.24
CA SER A 150 7.08 -37.93 23.60
C SER A 150 6.36 -39.25 23.86
N CYS A 151 5.13 -39.39 23.37
CA CYS A 151 4.32 -40.60 23.47
C CYS A 151 4.99 -41.79 22.77
N MET A 152 5.52 -41.59 21.56
CA MET A 152 6.26 -42.65 20.83
C MET A 152 7.47 -43.21 21.59
N ASN A 153 8.05 -42.43 22.50
CA ASN A 153 9.21 -42.84 23.30
C ASN A 153 8.82 -43.36 24.69
N ASN A 154 7.54 -43.38 25.03
CA ASN A 154 7.03 -43.80 26.33
C ASN A 154 6.37 -45.20 26.21
N PRO A 155 6.88 -46.23 26.91
CA PRO A 155 6.32 -47.58 26.88
C PRO A 155 4.85 -47.68 27.32
N ASP A 156 4.37 -46.74 28.13
CA ASP A 156 2.99 -46.70 28.63
C ASP A 156 2.02 -46.01 27.65
N CYS A 157 2.53 -45.45 26.55
CA CYS A 157 1.73 -44.72 25.58
C CYS A 157 1.34 -45.63 24.40
N HIS A 158 0.05 -45.63 24.06
CA HIS A 158 -0.49 -46.51 23.04
C HIS A 158 -0.89 -45.73 21.78
N ASP A 159 -1.14 -46.44 20.68
CA ASP A 159 -1.54 -45.83 19.41
C ASP A 159 -2.79 -44.94 19.56
N GLU A 160 -3.72 -45.31 20.43
CA GLU A 160 -4.91 -44.49 20.75
C GLU A 160 -4.56 -43.12 21.34
N ASP A 161 -3.47 -43.02 22.11
CA ASP A 161 -3.02 -41.76 22.69
C ASP A 161 -2.37 -40.87 21.64
N ILE A 162 -1.61 -41.47 20.71
CA ILE A 162 -1.05 -40.77 19.55
C ILE A 162 -2.18 -40.19 18.69
N LEU A 163 -3.22 -40.97 18.41
CA LEU A 163 -4.39 -40.53 17.66
C LEU A 163 -5.09 -39.35 18.34
N LYS A 164 -5.31 -39.41 19.66
CA LYS A 164 -5.89 -38.28 20.42
C LYS A 164 -5.05 -37.00 20.31
N TYR A 165 -3.72 -37.11 20.30
CA TYR A 165 -2.88 -35.93 20.09
C TYR A 165 -2.98 -35.38 18.67
N PHE A 166 -3.08 -36.23 17.64
CA PHE A 166 -3.34 -35.78 16.27
C PHE A 166 -4.72 -35.10 16.14
N GLU A 167 -5.77 -35.65 16.74
CA GLU A 167 -7.09 -35.02 16.76
C GLU A 167 -7.04 -33.61 17.38
N LYS A 168 -6.29 -33.44 18.47
CA LYS A 168 -6.06 -32.12 19.08
C LYS A 168 -5.26 -31.18 18.16
N VAL A 169 -4.26 -31.68 17.44
CA VAL A 169 -3.50 -30.90 16.45
C VAL A 169 -4.44 -30.39 15.34
N GLU A 170 -5.35 -31.24 14.84
CA GLU A 170 -6.37 -30.84 13.87
C GLU A 170 -7.30 -29.77 14.46
N GLU A 171 -7.85 -30.01 15.65
CA GLU A 171 -8.74 -29.06 16.34
C GLU A 171 -8.08 -27.69 16.56
N MET A 172 -6.81 -27.67 16.95
CA MET A 172 -6.06 -26.42 17.11
C MET A 172 -5.79 -25.73 15.77
N SER A 173 -5.57 -26.50 14.70
CA SER A 173 -5.41 -25.94 13.35
C SER A 173 -6.70 -25.25 12.89
N ASP A 174 -7.85 -25.90 13.08
CA ASP A 174 -9.18 -25.40 12.72
C ASP A 174 -9.54 -24.11 13.47
N LYS A 175 -9.03 -23.94 14.69
CA LYS A 175 -9.20 -22.71 15.48
C LYS A 175 -8.17 -21.64 15.13
N LEU A 176 -6.92 -22.03 14.84
CA LEU A 176 -5.81 -21.12 14.57
C LEU A 176 -5.93 -20.46 13.19
N PHE A 177 -6.26 -21.22 12.15
CA PHE A 177 -6.21 -20.73 10.77
C PHE A 177 -7.22 -19.61 10.49
N PRO A 178 -8.48 -19.68 10.95
CA PRO A 178 -9.41 -18.57 10.81
C PRO A 178 -8.94 -17.29 11.52
N LEU A 179 -8.28 -17.43 12.69
CA LEU A 179 -7.74 -16.26 13.39
C LEU A 179 -6.58 -15.61 12.62
N ILE A 180 -5.74 -16.42 11.98
CA ILE A 180 -4.70 -15.91 11.07
C ILE A 180 -5.36 -15.14 9.91
N ASP A 181 -6.40 -15.70 9.29
CA ASP A 181 -7.11 -15.06 8.18
C ASP A 181 -7.79 -13.75 8.58
N ASN A 182 -8.38 -13.70 9.78
CA ASN A 182 -9.04 -12.51 10.30
C ASN A 182 -8.09 -11.33 10.50
N LEU A 183 -6.78 -11.55 10.70
CA LEU A 183 -5.80 -10.47 10.80
C LEU A 183 -5.85 -9.54 9.58
N VAL A 184 -6.23 -10.07 8.41
CA VAL A 184 -6.33 -9.31 7.15
C VAL A 184 -7.55 -8.38 7.13
N GLU A 185 -8.64 -8.79 7.79
CA GLU A 185 -9.90 -8.02 7.80
C GLU A 185 -9.99 -7.05 8.97
N GLU A 186 -9.13 -7.20 9.97
CA GLU A 186 -9.04 -6.34 11.16
C GLU A 186 -8.16 -5.08 10.95
N ILE A 187 -7.70 -4.83 9.72
CA ILE A 187 -6.97 -3.61 9.30
C ILE A 187 -7.70 -2.83 8.20
#